data_AF-A0A2H2Z952-F1
#
_entry.id   AF-A0A2H2Z952-F1
#
_cell.length_a   1.000
_cell.length_b   1.000
_cell.length_c   1.000
_cell.angle_alpha   90.00
_cell.angle_beta   90.00
_cell.angle_gamma   90.00
#
_symmetry.space_group_name_H-M   'P 1'
#
loop_
_entity.id
_entity.type
_entity.pdbx_description
1 polymer ?
#
loop_
_entity_poly.entity_id
_entity_poly.type
_entity_poly.pdbx_seq_one_letter_code
_entity_poly.pdbx_strand_id
1 'polypeptide(L)'
;MAFLWCQPLSHQSYWSEFDLKGLKIKIKSPKKDVFRDDSGQIPPYFWAKGFRNRVRKLFGRKPRKHSFPIHRGYSEARDLVGDGTVPELAMLSNQARAFVAEVFADVGDASDTSSVGEKQSLSSLESGPRVVQLRLSADLQAWKESQHAAGNILPPKGTGLSQASAGALQKFRAAGWPDALKTNNALFGCGIASLLMGAADAPTMFSNYVTDMVFYYEHGYNYVFPTLEPLLQKGLEDPHALRAPGGRERRDAVSLGKQYIQGKIALEDRFKKNLSYRSARLNRRTAQIVSLSESSLLGMAAEAIARGCDPGAVMADLVFSSPGTDVVDVGCDLVNSEVMNSFLNVTDITETGVVSEEVLRRVYDAYAATGARMLTQRWHEPVARMCAALYTWHIQNDRHMFFRRAILGWPKARKTPNQPQFEADLDEVFDKQYRTTGFRRPLDAKYACNGEDTCDHVHQFFHRHHDKPLLKDLWRFLVTEPLAYVRGGVVDEGREYEFAEGSRLTMADLFSRGQVLEMVWIIAHANHHAWQVNHLFEAAMFGSILDGGKLIGKLDRQEAKPVDEKNVQ
;
A
#
# COMPACT_ATOMS: atom_id res chain seq x y z
N MET A 1 -37.98 -9.99 -53.17
CA MET A 1 -37.69 -9.94 -51.72
C MET A 1 -36.23 -9.56 -51.55
N ALA A 2 -35.97 -8.31 -51.14
CA ALA A 2 -34.61 -7.83 -50.90
C ALA A 2 -34.21 -8.16 -49.45
N PHE A 3 -33.15 -8.94 -49.29
CA PHE A 3 -32.52 -9.15 -48.00
C PHE A 3 -31.81 -7.87 -47.57
N LEU A 4 -32.37 -7.18 -46.58
CA LEU A 4 -31.70 -6.11 -45.84
C LEU A 4 -30.49 -6.73 -45.11
N TRP A 5 -29.30 -6.50 -45.66
CA TRP A 5 -28.05 -6.70 -44.95
C TRP A 5 -27.99 -5.67 -43.81
N CYS A 6 -28.31 -6.11 -42.58
CA CYS A 6 -27.95 -5.37 -41.39
C CYS A 6 -26.42 -5.19 -41.38
N GLN A 7 -25.96 -3.95 -41.53
CA GLN A 7 -24.57 -3.62 -41.24
C GLN A 7 -24.24 -4.03 -39.80
N PRO A 8 -23.03 -4.55 -39.52
CA PRO A 8 -22.63 -4.83 -38.16
C PRO A 8 -22.58 -3.50 -37.41
N LEU A 9 -23.49 -3.30 -36.45
CA LEU A 9 -23.34 -2.29 -35.41
C LEU A 9 -21.93 -2.43 -34.86
N SER A 10 -21.08 -1.43 -35.09
CA SER A 10 -19.76 -1.38 -34.50
C SER A 10 -19.96 -1.36 -32.99
N HIS A 11 -19.75 -2.50 -32.33
CA HIS A 11 -19.73 -2.57 -30.87
C HIS A 11 -18.55 -1.72 -30.39
N GLN A 12 -18.79 -0.42 -30.15
CA GLN A 12 -17.86 0.42 -29.41
C GLN A 12 -17.70 -0.20 -28.02
N SER A 13 -16.45 -0.47 -27.64
CA SER A 13 -16.11 -0.94 -26.29
C SER A 13 -16.52 0.14 -25.27
N TYR A 14 -16.94 -0.27 -24.05
CA TYR A 14 -17.36 0.65 -22.99
C TYR A 14 -16.31 1.72 -22.63
N TRP A 15 -15.02 1.41 -22.85
CA TRP A 15 -13.85 2.29 -22.70
C TRP A 15 -13.20 2.64 -24.04
N SER A 16 -13.97 2.67 -25.14
CA SER A 16 -13.44 2.87 -26.50
C SER A 16 -12.76 4.22 -26.72
N GLU A 17 -13.05 5.20 -25.87
CA GLU A 17 -12.39 6.51 -25.86
C GLU A 17 -10.93 6.45 -25.36
N PHE A 18 -10.51 5.36 -24.73
CA PHE A 18 -9.15 5.19 -24.21
C PHE A 18 -8.37 4.09 -24.96
N ASP A 19 -7.11 4.35 -25.33
CA ASP A 19 -6.26 3.31 -25.95
C ASP A 19 -5.79 2.31 -24.90
N LEU A 20 -6.46 1.16 -24.83
CA LEU A 20 -6.09 0.06 -23.93
C LEU A 20 -5.13 -0.95 -24.59
N LYS A 21 -4.56 -0.68 -25.77
CA LYS A 21 -3.61 -1.60 -26.42
C LYS A 21 -2.36 -1.82 -25.58
N GLY A 22 -1.90 -0.81 -24.83
CA GLY A 22 -0.76 -0.94 -23.92
C GLY A 22 -0.99 -2.00 -22.84
N LEU A 23 -2.24 -2.18 -22.41
CA LEU A 23 -2.64 -3.17 -21.42
C LEU A 23 -2.85 -4.58 -22.00
N LYS A 24 -2.94 -4.71 -23.34
CA LYS A 24 -3.20 -5.99 -24.04
C LYS A 24 -1.89 -6.74 -24.32
N ILE A 25 -1.14 -7.03 -23.26
CA ILE A 25 0.13 -7.77 -23.34
C ILE A 25 -0.07 -9.29 -23.34
N LYS A 26 0.87 -10.00 -23.97
CA LYS A 26 0.89 -11.47 -23.96
C LYS A 26 1.80 -11.96 -22.85
N ILE A 27 1.21 -12.33 -21.71
CA ILE A 27 1.94 -12.93 -20.60
C ILE A 27 1.94 -14.45 -20.77
N LYS A 28 3.14 -15.02 -20.79
CA LYS A 28 3.32 -16.47 -20.84
C LYS A 28 3.12 -17.04 -19.44
N SER A 29 2.45 -18.19 -19.33
CA SER A 29 2.46 -18.94 -18.07
C SER A 29 3.91 -19.30 -17.71
N PRO A 30 4.29 -19.21 -16.43
CA PRO A 30 5.62 -19.61 -16.00
C PRO A 30 5.82 -21.09 -16.35
N LYS A 31 6.99 -21.42 -16.89
CA LYS A 31 7.39 -22.83 -17.04
C LYS A 31 7.58 -23.42 -15.64
N LYS A 32 7.43 -24.75 -15.50
CA LYS A 32 7.95 -25.43 -14.32
C LYS A 32 9.42 -25.04 -14.15
N ASP A 33 9.83 -24.73 -12.93
CA ASP A 33 11.21 -24.34 -12.54
C ASP A 33 11.61 -22.87 -12.77
N VAL A 34 10.71 -21.99 -13.23
CA VAL A 34 11.03 -20.55 -13.34
C VAL A 34 11.19 -19.90 -11.96
N PHE A 35 10.32 -20.26 -11.03
CA PHE A 35 10.37 -19.83 -9.64
C PHE A 35 10.68 -21.06 -8.77
N ARG A 36 11.41 -20.87 -7.66
CA ARG A 36 11.71 -21.95 -6.69
C ARG A 36 10.43 -22.53 -6.06
N ASP A 37 9.35 -21.76 -6.07
CA ASP A 37 8.04 -22.14 -5.56
C ASP A 37 7.35 -23.17 -6.46
N ASP A 38 6.38 -23.91 -5.90
CA ASP A 38 5.46 -24.75 -6.66
C ASP A 38 4.73 -23.92 -7.71
N SER A 39 5.34 -23.77 -8.89
CA SER A 39 4.85 -23.02 -10.05
C SER A 39 3.44 -23.42 -10.51
N GLY A 40 2.93 -24.55 -10.00
CA GLY A 40 1.54 -24.98 -10.15
C GLY A 40 0.50 -24.15 -9.40
N GLN A 41 0.91 -23.27 -8.47
CA GLN A 41 0.01 -22.44 -7.65
C GLN A 41 -0.13 -20.99 -8.16
N ILE A 42 0.74 -20.53 -9.06
CA ILE A 42 0.68 -19.16 -9.60
C ILE A 42 -0.52 -19.02 -10.55
N PRO A 43 -1.52 -18.17 -10.25
CA PRO A 43 -2.68 -18.01 -11.11
C PRO A 43 -2.31 -17.36 -12.44
N PRO A 44 -3.02 -17.69 -13.55
CA PRO A 44 -2.88 -16.95 -14.80
C PRO A 44 -3.10 -15.46 -14.59
N TYR A 45 -2.24 -14.63 -15.18
CA TYR A 45 -2.34 -13.18 -15.04
C TYR A 45 -3.64 -12.60 -15.61
N PHE A 46 -4.06 -13.06 -16.79
CA PHE A 46 -5.40 -12.81 -17.32
C PHE A 46 -6.26 -14.06 -17.18
N TRP A 47 -7.18 -14.07 -16.21
CA TRP A 47 -7.86 -15.30 -15.77
C TRP A 47 -9.18 -15.59 -16.47
N ALA A 48 -9.77 -14.67 -17.24
CA ALA A 48 -10.97 -15.00 -18.02
C ALA A 48 -10.65 -15.89 -19.24
N LYS A 49 -9.38 -15.94 -19.66
CA LYS A 49 -8.92 -16.72 -20.80
C LYS A 49 -8.56 -18.14 -20.38
N GLY A 50 -9.58 -18.98 -20.29
CA GLY A 50 -9.42 -20.43 -20.31
C GLY A 50 -10.37 -21.05 -21.33
N PHE A 51 -9.89 -21.35 -22.54
CA PHE A 51 -10.62 -22.20 -23.51
C PHE A 51 -11.14 -23.46 -22.81
N ARG A 52 -10.36 -24.02 -21.87
CA ARG A 52 -10.74 -25.15 -21.02
C ARG A 52 -11.99 -24.93 -20.15
N ASN A 53 -12.24 -23.74 -19.59
CA ASN A 53 -13.43 -23.50 -18.76
C ASN A 53 -14.68 -23.23 -19.61
N ARG A 54 -14.54 -22.56 -20.78
CA ARG A 54 -15.63 -22.46 -21.77
C ARG A 54 -16.00 -23.83 -22.34
N VAL A 55 -15.00 -24.63 -22.70
CA VAL A 55 -15.18 -25.99 -23.21
C VAL A 55 -15.79 -26.91 -22.13
N ARG A 56 -15.33 -26.84 -20.87
CA ARG A 56 -15.96 -27.58 -19.75
C ARG A 56 -17.42 -27.18 -19.57
N LYS A 57 -17.73 -25.88 -19.60
CA LYS A 57 -19.12 -25.38 -19.51
C LYS A 57 -19.96 -25.87 -20.69
N LEU A 58 -19.40 -25.91 -21.91
CA LEU A 58 -20.06 -26.49 -23.09
C LEU A 58 -20.35 -27.99 -22.92
N PHE A 59 -19.48 -28.73 -22.22
CA PHE A 59 -19.63 -30.15 -21.92
C PHE A 59 -20.34 -30.42 -20.58
N GLY A 60 -21.08 -29.46 -20.01
CA GLY A 60 -21.82 -29.62 -18.75
C GLY A 60 -20.94 -29.86 -17.51
N ARG A 61 -19.62 -29.71 -17.62
CA ARG A 61 -18.67 -29.89 -16.51
C ARG A 61 -18.50 -28.58 -15.75
N LYS A 62 -18.51 -28.66 -14.41
CA LYS A 62 -18.20 -27.51 -13.55
C LYS A 62 -16.84 -26.91 -13.94
N PRO A 63 -16.72 -25.57 -14.01
CA PRO A 63 -15.44 -24.90 -14.19
C PRO A 63 -14.43 -25.43 -13.18
N ARG A 64 -13.17 -25.53 -13.57
CA ARG A 64 -12.13 -25.90 -12.60
C ARG A 64 -12.02 -24.73 -11.62
N LYS A 65 -12.51 -24.90 -10.39
CA LYS A 65 -12.18 -23.97 -9.30
C LYS A 65 -10.67 -24.08 -9.11
N HIS A 66 -9.94 -22.99 -9.31
CA HIS A 66 -8.60 -22.90 -8.74
C HIS A 66 -8.82 -22.90 -7.23
N SER A 67 -8.43 -23.99 -6.54
CA SER A 67 -8.35 -23.97 -5.08
C SER A 67 -7.05 -23.27 -4.73
N PHE A 68 -7.13 -22.05 -4.22
CA PHE A 68 -5.97 -21.42 -3.60
C PHE A 68 -5.69 -22.14 -2.28
N PRO A 69 -4.41 -22.25 -1.87
CA PRO A 69 -4.07 -22.82 -0.59
C PRO A 69 -4.69 -22.00 0.54
N ILE A 70 -5.19 -22.68 1.57
CA ILE A 70 -5.46 -22.04 2.87
C ILE A 70 -4.15 -22.05 3.63
N HIS A 71 -3.70 -20.87 4.04
CA HIS A 71 -2.44 -20.71 4.74
C HIS A 71 -2.60 -21.01 6.22
N ARG A 72 -1.60 -21.68 6.80
CA ARG A 72 -1.51 -21.78 8.26
C ARG A 72 -1.28 -20.40 8.86
N GLY A 73 -1.82 -20.18 10.06
CA GLY A 73 -1.73 -18.91 10.76
C GLY A 73 -2.89 -17.97 10.43
N TYR A 74 -2.68 -16.67 10.70
CA TYR A 74 -3.67 -15.60 10.51
C TYR A 74 -4.98 -15.84 11.27
N SER A 75 -4.89 -16.46 12.46
CA SER A 75 -6.07 -16.96 13.19
C SER A 75 -7.03 -15.84 13.55
N GLU A 76 -6.55 -14.74 14.15
CA GLU A 76 -7.43 -13.62 14.51
C GLU A 76 -8.01 -12.90 13.28
N ALA A 77 -7.22 -12.72 12.21
CA ALA A 77 -7.71 -12.14 10.96
C ALA A 77 -8.80 -13.01 10.31
N ARG A 78 -8.62 -14.33 10.34
CA ARG A 78 -9.59 -15.31 9.87
C ARG A 78 -10.89 -15.27 10.67
N ASP A 79 -10.79 -15.21 11.99
CA ASP A 79 -11.94 -15.11 12.88
C ASP A 79 -12.70 -13.78 12.71
N LEU A 80 -12.00 -12.70 12.34
CA LEU A 80 -12.59 -11.39 12.07
C LEU A 80 -13.34 -11.34 10.73
N VAL A 81 -12.70 -11.81 9.67
CA VAL A 81 -13.21 -11.67 8.30
C VAL A 81 -14.24 -12.75 7.93
N GLY A 82 -14.23 -13.89 8.63
CA GLY A 82 -15.11 -15.02 8.32
C GLY A 82 -14.87 -15.54 6.90
N ASP A 83 -15.95 -15.60 6.11
CA ASP A 83 -15.88 -15.99 4.70
C ASP A 83 -15.41 -14.84 3.79
N GLY A 84 -15.29 -13.62 4.32
CA GLY A 84 -14.85 -12.42 3.62
C GLY A 84 -15.80 -11.94 2.52
N THR A 85 -17.08 -12.22 2.72
CA THR A 85 -18.17 -11.74 1.85
C THR A 85 -18.33 -10.23 1.99
N VAL A 86 -18.92 -9.58 0.97
CA VAL A 86 -19.19 -8.13 1.01
C VAL A 86 -19.99 -7.71 2.26
N PRO A 87 -21.03 -8.44 2.73
CA PRO A 87 -21.71 -8.11 3.99
C PRO A 87 -20.80 -8.15 5.22
N GLU A 88 -19.88 -9.11 5.32
CA GLU A 88 -18.91 -9.17 6.43
C GLU A 88 -17.94 -7.98 6.36
N LEU A 89 -17.43 -7.65 5.17
CA LEU A 89 -16.61 -6.46 4.96
C LEU A 89 -17.36 -5.16 5.30
N ALA A 90 -18.67 -5.08 4.99
CA ALA A 90 -19.51 -3.94 5.35
C ALA A 90 -19.69 -3.82 6.86
N MET A 91 -19.87 -4.94 7.57
CA MET A 91 -19.94 -4.97 9.02
C MET A 91 -18.64 -4.45 9.65
N LEU A 92 -17.48 -4.94 9.20
CA LEU A 92 -16.17 -4.50 9.68
C LEU A 92 -15.93 -3.02 9.38
N SER A 93 -16.25 -2.57 8.16
CA SER A 93 -16.12 -1.16 7.78
C SER A 93 -17.02 -0.24 8.63
N ASN A 94 -18.25 -0.66 8.94
CA ASN A 94 -19.13 0.09 9.83
C ASN A 94 -18.60 0.15 11.27
N GLN A 95 -18.01 -0.94 11.78
CA GLN A 95 -17.34 -0.95 13.08
C GLN A 95 -16.15 0.02 13.10
N ALA A 96 -15.32 0.02 12.05
CA ALA A 96 -14.21 0.97 11.91
C ALA A 96 -14.72 2.42 11.92
N ARG A 97 -15.76 2.74 11.14
CA ARG A 97 -16.36 4.09 11.10
C ARG A 97 -16.88 4.54 12.46
N ALA A 98 -17.58 3.65 13.18
CA ALA A 98 -18.07 3.95 14.52
C ALA A 98 -16.92 4.25 15.47
N PHE A 99 -15.88 3.42 15.46
CA PHE A 99 -14.70 3.62 16.29
C PHE A 99 -13.96 4.94 15.95
N VAL A 100 -13.76 5.23 14.66
CA VAL A 100 -13.14 6.48 14.23
C VAL A 100 -13.96 7.68 14.72
N ALA A 101 -15.29 7.66 14.55
CA ALA A 101 -16.15 8.72 15.05
C ALA A 101 -16.03 8.91 16.58
N GLU A 102 -15.93 7.82 17.35
CA GLU A 102 -15.71 7.88 18.80
C GLU A 102 -14.36 8.53 19.15
N VAL A 103 -13.27 8.17 18.46
CA VAL A 103 -11.95 8.80 18.68
C VAL A 103 -11.98 10.30 18.38
N PHE A 104 -12.64 10.70 17.30
CA PHE A 104 -12.76 12.11 16.94
C PHE A 104 -13.68 12.91 17.88
N ALA A 105 -14.64 12.26 18.55
CA ALA A 105 -15.42 12.90 19.62
C ALA A 105 -14.52 13.25 20.82
N ASP A 106 -13.68 12.32 21.27
CA ASP A 106 -12.71 12.55 22.36
C ASP A 106 -11.71 13.68 22.03
N VAL A 107 -11.30 13.80 20.76
CA VAL A 107 -10.46 14.91 20.28
C VAL A 107 -11.11 16.27 20.52
N GLY A 108 -12.43 16.36 20.33
CA GLY A 108 -13.23 17.57 20.55
C GLY A 108 -13.30 17.94 22.02
N ASP A 109 -13.60 16.97 22.88
CA ASP A 109 -13.79 17.18 24.33
C ASP A 109 -12.47 17.56 25.03
N ALA A 110 -11.34 17.00 24.58
CA ALA A 110 -10.01 17.34 25.08
C ALA A 110 -9.54 18.77 24.73
N SER A 111 -10.26 19.51 23.87
CA SER A 111 -9.85 20.86 23.44
C SER A 111 -10.31 22.00 24.37
N ASP A 112 -11.35 21.76 25.19
CA ASP A 112 -11.91 22.79 26.07
C ASP A 112 -11.51 22.64 27.55
N THR A 113 -10.87 21.53 27.92
CA THR A 113 -10.38 21.33 29.27
C THR A 113 -9.02 20.66 29.29
N SER A 114 -8.15 21.19 30.15
CA SER A 114 -6.98 20.54 30.75
C SER A 114 -5.65 20.57 29.99
N SER A 115 -4.77 21.42 30.52
CA SER A 115 -3.47 20.97 31.02
C SER A 115 -3.63 19.66 31.81
N VAL A 116 -3.69 18.51 31.14
CA VAL A 116 -3.61 17.22 31.83
C VAL A 116 -2.15 17.06 32.26
N GLY A 117 -1.93 17.28 33.56
CA GLY A 117 -0.62 17.13 34.18
C GLY A 117 -0.07 15.71 34.02
N GLU A 118 1.25 15.62 34.04
CA GLU A 118 2.13 14.45 33.85
C GLU A 118 1.90 13.24 34.78
N LYS A 119 0.76 13.12 35.48
CA LYS A 119 0.57 12.16 36.58
C LYS A 119 -0.81 11.48 36.65
N GLN A 120 -1.54 11.33 35.55
CA GLN A 120 -2.62 10.34 35.53
C GLN A 120 -2.11 9.04 34.91
N SER A 121 -1.93 8.04 35.78
CA SER A 121 -1.82 6.64 35.37
C SER A 121 -2.98 6.32 34.44
N LEU A 122 -2.67 6.12 33.16
CA LEU A 122 -3.65 5.82 32.12
C LEU A 122 -4.20 4.42 32.43
N SER A 123 -5.37 4.37 33.08
CA SER A 123 -6.09 3.13 33.35
C SER A 123 -6.42 2.39 32.05
N SER A 124 -6.88 1.14 32.22
CA SER A 124 -7.20 0.18 31.16
C SER A 124 -7.89 0.81 29.95
N LEU A 125 -7.68 0.21 28.77
CA LEU A 125 -8.26 0.65 27.49
C LEU A 125 -9.80 0.79 27.53
N GLU A 126 -10.45 0.14 28.50
CA GLU A 126 -11.91 0.18 28.74
C GLU A 126 -12.38 1.40 29.55
N SER A 127 -11.48 2.16 30.17
CA SER A 127 -11.81 3.29 31.06
C SER A 127 -10.99 4.57 30.84
N GLY A 128 -9.92 4.51 30.04
CA GLY A 128 -9.07 5.66 29.74
C GLY A 128 -9.45 6.41 28.45
N PRO A 129 -8.85 7.60 28.21
CA PRO A 129 -9.09 8.36 26.98
C PRO A 129 -8.65 7.56 25.76
N ARG A 130 -9.41 7.64 24.64
CA ARG A 130 -9.06 6.92 23.40
C ARG A 130 -8.02 7.64 22.56
N VAL A 131 -7.68 8.86 22.94
CA VAL A 131 -6.66 9.68 22.27
C VAL A 131 -5.56 9.98 23.28
N VAL A 132 -4.31 9.86 22.84
CA VAL A 132 -3.13 10.18 23.64
C VAL A 132 -2.32 11.28 22.97
N GLN A 133 -1.81 12.20 23.78
CA GLN A 133 -0.84 13.20 23.35
C GLN A 133 0.54 12.55 23.19
N LEU A 134 1.16 12.76 22.03
CA LEU A 134 2.46 12.22 21.69
C LEU A 134 3.57 13.26 21.84
N ARG A 135 4.76 12.77 22.18
CA ARG A 135 6.02 13.52 22.11
C ARG A 135 7.18 12.57 21.83
N LEU A 136 8.25 13.10 21.24
CA LEU A 136 9.51 12.35 21.15
C LEU A 136 10.12 12.18 22.56
N SER A 137 10.86 11.10 22.76
CA SER A 137 11.76 10.96 23.91
C SER A 137 12.82 12.07 23.89
N ALA A 138 13.39 12.40 25.05
CA ALA A 138 14.41 13.44 25.16
C ALA A 138 15.58 13.21 24.19
N ASP A 139 16.05 11.96 24.07
CA ASP A 139 17.15 11.59 23.19
C ASP A 139 16.81 11.75 21.69
N LEU A 140 15.58 11.37 21.28
CA LEU A 140 15.15 11.55 19.90
C LEU A 140 14.94 13.02 19.55
N GLN A 141 14.41 13.81 20.49
CA GLN A 141 14.25 15.24 20.35
C GLN A 141 15.62 15.94 20.22
N ALA A 142 16.57 15.64 21.11
CA ALA A 142 17.92 16.18 21.06
C ALA A 142 18.65 15.78 19.76
N TRP A 143 18.46 14.53 19.30
CA TRP A 143 18.98 14.11 18.00
C TRP A 143 18.37 14.91 16.85
N LYS A 144 17.05 15.09 16.82
CA LYS A 144 16.36 15.89 15.79
C LYS A 144 16.92 17.32 15.74
N GLU A 145 17.05 17.97 16.89
CA GLU A 145 17.60 19.33 17.02
C GLU A 145 19.04 19.41 16.53
N SER A 146 19.87 18.43 16.89
CA SER A 146 21.26 18.33 16.41
C SER A 146 21.34 18.18 14.88
N GLN A 147 20.48 17.32 14.30
CA GLN A 147 20.43 17.16 12.84
C GLN A 147 19.93 18.43 12.14
N HIS A 148 18.89 19.07 12.67
CA HIS A 148 18.37 20.33 12.14
C HIS A 148 19.43 21.44 12.19
N ALA A 149 20.19 21.55 13.29
CA ALA A 149 21.30 22.48 13.42
C ALA A 149 22.43 22.23 12.40
N ALA A 150 22.63 20.97 12.01
CA ALA A 150 23.56 20.57 10.95
C ALA A 150 23.00 20.77 9.52
N GLY A 151 21.77 21.28 9.37
CA GLY A 151 21.11 21.45 8.08
C GLY A 151 20.47 20.18 7.52
N ASN A 152 20.49 19.07 8.27
CA ASN A 152 19.86 17.81 7.89
C ASN A 152 18.35 17.87 8.18
N ILE A 153 17.64 18.64 7.36
CA ILE A 153 16.20 18.86 7.46
C ILE A 153 15.53 18.16 6.29
N LEU A 154 14.53 17.34 6.59
CA LEU A 154 13.71 16.72 5.55
C LEU A 154 12.78 17.78 4.96
N PRO A 155 12.78 17.97 3.62
CA PRO A 155 11.84 18.88 2.97
C PRO A 155 10.39 18.40 3.14
N PRO A 156 9.41 19.28 2.92
CA PRO A 156 7.99 18.93 2.97
C PRO A 156 7.64 17.87 1.95
N LYS A 157 6.67 17.00 2.27
CA LYS A 157 6.10 16.06 1.30
C LYS A 157 5.73 16.77 0.00
N GLY A 158 6.01 16.09 -1.11
CA GLY A 158 5.54 16.53 -2.41
C GLY A 158 4.02 16.38 -2.53
N THR A 159 3.46 16.89 -3.63
CA THR A 159 2.01 16.95 -3.80
C THR A 159 1.38 15.62 -4.22
N GLY A 160 2.14 14.68 -4.78
CA GLY A 160 1.57 13.49 -5.42
C GLY A 160 0.97 13.77 -6.79
N LEU A 161 1.02 15.02 -7.28
CA LEU A 161 0.25 15.46 -8.45
C LEU A 161 1.09 15.62 -9.71
N SER A 162 2.41 15.39 -9.64
CA SER A 162 3.25 15.58 -10.82
C SER A 162 2.89 14.53 -11.87
N GLN A 163 2.79 14.95 -13.12
CA GLN A 163 2.45 14.05 -14.21
C GLN A 163 3.59 13.03 -14.42
N ALA A 164 3.22 11.80 -14.74
CA ALA A 164 4.16 10.81 -15.24
C ALA A 164 4.83 11.28 -16.53
N SER A 165 6.08 10.89 -16.71
CA SER A 165 6.87 11.32 -17.87
C SER A 165 6.22 10.91 -19.18
N ALA A 166 6.52 11.66 -20.25
CA ALA A 166 6.05 11.33 -21.59
C ALA A 166 6.50 9.90 -22.01
N GLY A 167 7.69 9.48 -21.58
CA GLY A 167 8.21 8.13 -21.81
C GLY A 167 7.37 7.05 -21.13
N ALA A 168 7.04 7.23 -19.85
CA ALA A 168 6.17 6.31 -19.11
C ALA A 168 4.76 6.24 -19.74
N LEU A 169 4.16 7.40 -20.02
CA LEU A 169 2.84 7.50 -20.63
C LEU A 169 2.80 6.86 -22.03
N GLN A 170 3.85 7.00 -22.83
CA GLN A 170 3.93 6.37 -24.14
C GLN A 170 3.99 4.84 -24.04
N LYS A 171 4.77 4.29 -23.10
CA LYS A 171 4.90 2.84 -22.89
C LYS A 171 3.58 2.19 -22.49
N PHE A 172 2.80 2.85 -21.62
CA PHE A 172 1.46 2.40 -21.25
C PHE A 172 0.37 2.76 -22.28
N ARG A 173 0.70 3.58 -23.28
CA ARG A 173 -0.27 4.22 -24.20
C ARG A 173 -1.34 5.03 -23.45
N ALA A 174 -0.92 5.65 -22.35
CA ALA A 174 -1.76 6.40 -21.43
C ALA A 174 -1.79 7.90 -21.69
N ALA A 175 -1.14 8.41 -22.75
CA ALA A 175 -1.10 9.85 -23.03
C ALA A 175 -2.50 10.49 -23.16
N GLY A 176 -3.46 9.75 -23.75
CA GLY A 176 -4.86 10.18 -23.89
C GLY A 176 -5.78 9.77 -22.73
N TRP A 177 -5.25 9.25 -21.62
CA TRP A 177 -6.06 8.92 -20.44
C TRP A 177 -6.42 10.19 -19.63
N PRO A 178 -7.42 10.12 -18.74
CA PRO A 178 -7.78 11.23 -17.85
C PRO A 178 -6.60 11.67 -16.97
N ASP A 179 -6.49 12.96 -16.67
CA ASP A 179 -5.35 13.54 -15.93
C ASP A 179 -5.16 12.93 -14.54
N ALA A 180 -6.26 12.63 -13.85
CA ALA A 180 -6.23 11.94 -12.55
C ALA A 180 -5.51 10.59 -12.60
N LEU A 181 -5.51 9.91 -13.76
CA LEU A 181 -4.85 8.61 -13.95
C LEU A 181 -3.41 8.71 -14.43
N LYS A 182 -2.91 9.92 -14.71
CA LYS A 182 -1.60 10.14 -15.34
C LYS A 182 -0.56 10.73 -14.38
N THR A 183 -0.90 11.00 -13.13
CA THR A 183 0.10 11.43 -12.15
C THR A 183 1.02 10.27 -11.77
N ASN A 184 2.25 10.57 -11.33
CA ASN A 184 3.16 9.53 -10.87
C ASN A 184 2.54 8.72 -9.74
N ASN A 185 1.96 9.42 -8.76
CA ASN A 185 1.33 8.82 -7.61
C ASN A 185 0.21 7.85 -8.02
N ALA A 186 -0.66 8.24 -8.96
CA ALA A 186 -1.79 7.42 -9.42
C ALA A 186 -1.39 6.26 -10.33
N LEU A 187 -0.56 6.53 -11.35
CA LEU A 187 -0.17 5.53 -12.33
C LEU A 187 0.75 4.48 -11.71
N PHE A 188 1.67 4.88 -10.85
CA PHE A 188 2.60 3.99 -10.15
C PHE A 188 2.14 3.56 -8.74
N GLY A 189 0.98 4.03 -8.30
CA GLY A 189 0.22 3.48 -7.16
C GLY A 189 -0.86 2.53 -7.63
N CYS A 190 -2.14 2.93 -7.58
CA CYS A 190 -3.27 2.07 -7.97
C CYS A 190 -3.17 1.51 -9.40
N GLY A 191 -2.56 2.25 -10.34
CA GLY A 191 -2.33 1.79 -11.70
C GLY A 191 -1.44 0.56 -11.71
N ILE A 192 -0.21 0.68 -11.21
CA ILE A 192 0.72 -0.44 -11.09
C ILE A 192 0.19 -1.55 -10.20
N ALA A 193 -0.49 -1.26 -9.09
CA ALA A 193 -1.11 -2.30 -8.26
C ALA A 193 -2.09 -3.17 -9.08
N SER A 194 -3.00 -2.53 -9.83
CA SER A 194 -3.91 -3.22 -10.76
C SER A 194 -3.13 -4.00 -11.84
N LEU A 195 -2.04 -3.43 -12.37
CA LEU A 195 -1.16 -4.10 -13.34
C LEU A 195 -0.37 -5.25 -12.74
N LEU A 196 -0.02 -5.26 -11.46
CA LEU A 196 0.69 -6.37 -10.84
C LEU A 196 -0.28 -7.51 -10.49
N MET A 197 -1.48 -7.17 -9.99
CA MET A 197 -2.55 -8.13 -9.68
C MET A 197 -3.05 -8.88 -10.92
N GLY A 198 -3.19 -8.18 -12.04
CA GLY A 198 -3.86 -8.67 -13.23
C GLY A 198 -5.37 -8.46 -13.17
N ALA A 199 -6.09 -8.98 -14.17
CA ALA A 199 -7.54 -8.88 -14.27
C ALA A 199 -8.17 -10.06 -15.04
N ALA A 200 -9.49 -10.07 -15.18
CA ALA A 200 -10.15 -10.96 -16.12
C ALA A 200 -9.60 -10.78 -17.54
N ASP A 201 -9.43 -9.52 -17.95
CA ASP A 201 -8.84 -9.06 -19.20
C ASP A 201 -8.42 -7.58 -19.08
N ALA A 202 -7.79 -7.03 -20.12
CA ALA A 202 -7.30 -5.65 -20.12
C ALA A 202 -8.39 -4.58 -19.87
N PRO A 203 -9.60 -4.65 -20.45
CA PRO A 203 -10.69 -3.73 -20.10
C PRO A 203 -11.09 -3.81 -18.62
N THR A 204 -11.20 -5.01 -18.05
CA THR A 204 -11.50 -5.18 -16.62
C THR A 204 -10.39 -4.60 -15.76
N MET A 205 -9.12 -4.76 -16.17
CA MET A 205 -7.97 -4.18 -15.46
C MET A 205 -8.01 -2.66 -15.41
N PHE A 206 -8.35 -2.03 -16.54
CA PHE A 206 -8.51 -0.59 -16.61
C PHE A 206 -9.68 -0.11 -15.74
N SER A 207 -10.82 -0.80 -15.78
CA SER A 207 -11.96 -0.54 -14.89
C SER A 207 -11.58 -0.69 -13.42
N ASN A 208 -10.83 -1.73 -13.05
CA ASN A 208 -10.31 -1.92 -11.69
C ASN A 208 -9.41 -0.75 -11.27
N TYR A 209 -8.46 -0.35 -12.11
CA TYR A 209 -7.60 0.81 -11.85
C TYR A 209 -8.44 2.07 -11.61
N VAL A 210 -9.42 2.34 -12.48
CA VAL A 210 -10.35 3.46 -12.31
C VAL A 210 -11.04 3.40 -10.96
N THR A 211 -11.64 2.27 -10.56
CA THR A 211 -12.35 2.17 -9.29
C THR A 211 -11.45 2.31 -8.07
N ASP A 212 -10.19 1.86 -8.16
CA ASP A 212 -9.23 1.95 -7.06
C ASP A 212 -8.74 3.39 -6.82
N MET A 213 -8.95 4.30 -7.78
CA MET A 213 -8.65 5.72 -7.60
C MET A 213 -9.43 6.36 -6.44
N VAL A 214 -10.43 5.67 -5.88
CA VAL A 214 -11.07 6.04 -4.62
C VAL A 214 -10.05 6.30 -3.51
N PHE A 215 -8.94 5.55 -3.48
CA PHE A 215 -7.84 5.73 -2.53
C PHE A 215 -7.34 7.19 -2.52
N TYR A 216 -7.28 7.85 -3.68
CA TYR A 216 -6.76 9.22 -3.79
C TYR A 216 -7.72 10.31 -3.31
N TYR A 217 -8.93 9.97 -2.83
CA TYR A 217 -9.68 10.90 -1.98
C TYR A 217 -8.87 11.27 -0.75
N GLU A 218 -8.11 10.34 -0.20
CA GLU A 218 -7.21 10.59 0.93
C GLU A 218 -6.13 11.64 0.61
N HIS A 219 -5.76 11.75 -0.66
CA HIS A 219 -4.79 12.73 -1.14
C HIS A 219 -5.42 14.02 -1.70
N GLY A 220 -6.75 14.14 -1.63
CA GLY A 220 -7.49 15.33 -2.08
C GLY A 220 -7.66 15.44 -3.60
N TYR A 221 -7.54 14.33 -4.34
CA TYR A 221 -7.68 14.36 -5.80
C TYR A 221 -9.06 14.83 -6.27
N ASN A 222 -10.09 14.61 -5.46
CA ASN A 222 -11.45 15.09 -5.71
C ASN A 222 -11.53 16.62 -5.80
N TYR A 223 -10.61 17.35 -5.17
CA TYR A 223 -10.53 18.82 -5.27
C TYR A 223 -9.69 19.30 -6.46
N VAL A 224 -8.84 18.43 -7.02
CA VAL A 224 -7.89 18.75 -8.11
C VAL A 224 -8.43 18.33 -9.47
N PHE A 225 -9.11 17.19 -9.54
CA PHE A 225 -9.58 16.58 -10.77
C PHE A 225 -11.10 16.45 -10.78
N PRO A 226 -11.84 17.41 -11.37
CA PRO A 226 -13.30 17.36 -11.43
C PRO A 226 -13.85 16.10 -12.12
N THR A 227 -13.04 15.48 -12.99
CA THR A 227 -13.41 14.26 -13.71
C THR A 227 -13.30 12.98 -12.87
N LEU A 228 -12.69 13.02 -11.68
CA LEU A 228 -12.46 11.82 -10.86
C LEU A 228 -13.77 11.12 -10.49
N GLU A 229 -14.72 11.87 -9.94
CA GLU A 229 -15.97 11.30 -9.45
C GLU A 229 -16.85 10.71 -10.58
N PRO A 230 -17.09 11.41 -11.72
CA PRO A 230 -17.74 10.81 -12.87
C PRO A 230 -17.02 9.56 -13.41
N LEU A 231 -15.68 9.57 -13.41
CA LEU A 231 -14.88 8.44 -13.88
C LEU A 231 -15.02 7.23 -12.96
N LEU A 232 -15.00 7.43 -11.64
CA LEU A 232 -15.24 6.40 -10.63
C LEU A 232 -16.63 5.77 -10.82
N GLN A 233 -17.67 6.59 -10.96
CA GLN A 233 -19.03 6.10 -11.19
C GLN A 233 -19.12 5.25 -12.45
N LYS A 234 -18.51 5.71 -13.56
CA LYS A 234 -18.42 4.95 -14.79
C LYS A 234 -17.72 3.59 -14.60
N GLY A 235 -16.67 3.55 -13.76
CA GLY A 235 -15.96 2.32 -13.39
C GLY A 235 -16.80 1.33 -12.59
N LEU A 236 -17.59 1.83 -11.64
CA LEU A 236 -18.51 1.03 -10.82
C LEU A 236 -19.65 0.42 -11.66
N GLU A 237 -20.07 1.11 -12.71
CA GLU A 237 -21.17 0.70 -13.59
C GLU A 237 -20.73 -0.13 -14.79
N ASP A 238 -19.43 -0.38 -14.99
CA ASP A 238 -18.91 -1.12 -16.14
C ASP A 238 -19.57 -2.50 -16.29
N PRO A 239 -20.44 -2.71 -17.30
CA PRO A 239 -21.19 -3.95 -17.43
C PRO A 239 -20.31 -5.15 -17.73
N HIS A 240 -19.16 -4.94 -18.37
CA HIS A 240 -18.21 -6.00 -18.67
C HIS A 240 -17.49 -6.45 -17.42
N ALA A 241 -16.98 -5.50 -16.62
CA ALA A 241 -16.30 -5.82 -15.38
C ALA A 241 -17.23 -6.43 -14.32
N LEU A 242 -18.49 -5.98 -14.24
CA LEU A 242 -19.51 -6.58 -13.35
C LEU A 242 -19.83 -8.05 -13.66
N ARG A 243 -19.60 -8.50 -14.91
CA ARG A 243 -19.77 -9.91 -15.31
C ARG A 243 -18.51 -10.75 -15.11
N ALA A 244 -17.37 -10.12 -14.77
CA ALA A 244 -16.16 -10.85 -14.45
C ALA A 244 -16.29 -11.58 -13.10
N PRO A 245 -15.63 -12.73 -12.90
CA PRO A 245 -15.63 -13.41 -11.60
C PRO A 245 -15.05 -12.51 -10.49
N GLY A 246 -15.81 -12.28 -9.41
CA GLY A 246 -15.44 -11.35 -8.33
C GLY A 246 -15.68 -9.87 -8.68
N GLY A 247 -16.18 -9.58 -9.88
CA GLY A 247 -16.35 -8.23 -10.39
C GLY A 247 -17.40 -7.44 -9.61
N ARG A 248 -18.56 -8.04 -9.34
CA ARG A 248 -19.62 -7.40 -8.56
C ARG A 248 -19.17 -7.12 -7.13
N GLU A 249 -18.59 -8.13 -6.49
CA GLU A 249 -18.08 -8.05 -5.11
C GLU A 249 -17.05 -6.93 -4.96
N ARG A 250 -16.15 -6.80 -5.94
CA ARG A 250 -15.20 -5.68 -5.99
C ARG A 250 -15.88 -4.31 -5.98
N ARG A 251 -16.87 -4.08 -6.85
CA ARG A 251 -17.50 -2.75 -6.99
C ARG A 251 -18.35 -2.40 -5.77
N ASP A 252 -19.04 -3.39 -5.21
CA ASP A 252 -19.79 -3.20 -3.97
C ASP A 252 -18.84 -2.84 -2.82
N ALA A 253 -17.70 -3.52 -2.70
CA ALA A 253 -16.70 -3.24 -1.66
C ALA A 253 -15.91 -1.93 -1.88
N VAL A 254 -15.66 -1.50 -3.12
CA VAL A 254 -15.12 -0.15 -3.42
C VAL A 254 -16.04 0.92 -2.86
N SER A 255 -17.36 0.73 -2.97
CA SER A 255 -18.34 1.68 -2.44
C SER A 255 -18.27 1.79 -0.91
N LEU A 256 -17.99 0.68 -0.21
CA LEU A 256 -17.76 0.68 1.24
C LEU A 256 -16.49 1.47 1.61
N GLY A 257 -15.38 1.19 0.93
CA GLY A 257 -14.11 1.91 1.13
C GLY A 257 -14.27 3.42 0.87
N LYS A 258 -15.00 3.80 -0.18
CA LYS A 258 -15.32 5.20 -0.46
C LYS A 258 -16.04 5.88 0.70
N GLN A 259 -17.08 5.24 1.24
CA GLN A 259 -17.85 5.78 2.36
C GLN A 259 -16.99 5.94 3.61
N TYR A 260 -16.09 4.99 3.87
CA TYR A 260 -15.13 5.08 4.96
C TYR A 260 -14.24 6.31 4.83
N ILE A 261 -13.53 6.45 3.70
CA ILE A 261 -12.60 7.54 3.45
C ILE A 261 -13.31 8.88 3.55
N GLN A 262 -14.43 9.06 2.86
CA GLN A 262 -15.17 10.32 2.90
C GLN A 262 -15.62 10.68 4.33
N GLY A 263 -16.02 9.67 5.12
CA GLY A 263 -16.35 9.85 6.53
C GLY A 263 -15.14 10.29 7.37
N LYS A 264 -13.99 9.62 7.21
CA LYS A 264 -12.71 9.99 7.88
C LYS A 264 -12.32 11.42 7.52
N ILE A 265 -12.34 11.77 6.23
CA ILE A 265 -12.00 13.11 5.74
C ILE A 265 -12.87 14.19 6.39
N ALA A 266 -14.20 13.97 6.44
CA ALA A 266 -15.10 14.94 7.05
C ALA A 266 -14.82 15.15 8.54
N LEU A 267 -14.42 14.11 9.26
CA LEU A 267 -14.00 14.21 10.66
C LEU A 267 -12.67 14.96 10.80
N GLU A 268 -11.69 14.63 9.98
CA GLU A 268 -10.41 15.32 9.95
C GLU A 268 -10.54 16.82 9.65
N ASP A 269 -11.31 17.18 8.62
CA ASP A 269 -11.59 18.57 8.26
C ASP A 269 -12.22 19.34 9.44
N ARG A 270 -13.17 18.69 10.14
CA ARG A 270 -13.86 19.26 11.29
C ARG A 270 -12.92 19.49 12.47
N PHE A 271 -12.02 18.56 12.75
CA PHE A 271 -11.19 18.57 13.96
C PHE A 271 -9.74 18.98 13.73
N LYS A 272 -9.33 19.34 12.49
CA LYS A 272 -7.93 19.53 12.08
C LYS A 272 -7.04 20.32 13.03
N LYS A 273 -7.58 21.36 13.66
CA LYS A 273 -6.86 22.22 14.62
C LYS A 273 -6.40 21.49 15.88
N ASN A 274 -7.03 20.36 16.20
CA ASN A 274 -6.88 19.61 17.43
C ASN A 274 -6.24 18.22 17.20
N LEU A 275 -5.66 17.95 16.03
CA LEU A 275 -5.17 16.60 15.70
C LEU A 275 -3.64 16.44 15.81
N SER A 276 -2.89 17.54 15.79
CA SER A 276 -1.43 17.47 15.91
C SER A 276 -0.99 16.79 17.20
N TYR A 277 0.04 15.94 17.10
CA TYR A 277 0.63 15.23 18.22
C TYR A 277 -0.35 14.33 18.95
N ARG A 278 -1.28 13.71 18.23
CA ARG A 278 -2.25 12.79 18.81
C ARG A 278 -2.25 11.46 18.08
N SER A 279 -2.55 10.41 18.83
CA SER A 279 -2.73 9.07 18.29
C SER A 279 -3.85 8.35 19.03
N ALA A 280 -4.55 7.47 18.33
CA ALA A 280 -5.60 6.64 18.88
C ALA A 280 -5.01 5.49 19.71
N ARG A 281 -5.68 5.15 20.81
CA ARG A 281 -5.44 3.94 21.60
C ARG A 281 -6.33 2.82 21.06
N LEU A 282 -5.69 1.73 20.66
CA LEU A 282 -6.36 0.59 20.05
C LEU A 282 -5.97 -0.70 20.78
N ASN A 283 -6.94 -1.60 20.96
CA ASN A 283 -6.60 -3.01 21.16
C ASN A 283 -6.31 -3.67 19.80
N ARG A 284 -5.65 -4.82 19.81
CA ARG A 284 -5.14 -5.46 18.58
C ARG A 284 -6.27 -5.78 17.60
N ARG A 285 -7.41 -6.27 18.09
CA ARG A 285 -8.58 -6.60 17.26
C ARG A 285 -9.14 -5.36 16.57
N THR A 286 -9.26 -4.24 17.30
CA THR A 286 -9.75 -2.97 16.76
C THR A 286 -8.76 -2.40 15.74
N ALA A 287 -7.45 -2.50 16.02
CA ALA A 287 -6.42 -2.10 15.07
C ALA A 287 -6.56 -2.84 13.73
N GLN A 288 -6.76 -4.16 13.75
CA GLN A 288 -6.98 -4.91 12.49
C GLN A 288 -8.26 -4.46 11.74
N ILE A 289 -9.35 -4.16 12.45
CA ILE A 289 -10.60 -3.70 11.83
C ILE A 289 -10.42 -2.30 11.19
N VAL A 290 -9.78 -1.38 11.92
CA VAL A 290 -9.49 -0.03 11.44
C VAL A 290 -8.51 -0.09 10.27
N SER A 291 -7.35 -0.74 10.42
CA SER A 291 -6.34 -0.86 9.35
C SER A 291 -6.89 -1.50 8.08
N LEU A 292 -7.78 -2.50 8.19
CA LEU A 292 -8.47 -3.06 7.03
C LEU A 292 -9.23 -1.99 6.23
N SER A 293 -9.91 -1.07 6.93
CA SER A 293 -10.66 0.02 6.29
C SER A 293 -9.78 1.17 5.84
N GLU A 294 -8.74 1.51 6.61
CA GLU A 294 -7.70 2.50 6.26
C GLU A 294 -6.97 2.13 4.97
N SER A 295 -6.81 0.84 4.68
CA SER A 295 -6.26 0.39 3.39
C SER A 295 -7.03 0.96 2.19
N SER A 296 -8.31 1.32 2.37
CA SER A 296 -9.15 1.98 1.35
C SER A 296 -9.35 1.16 0.06
N LEU A 297 -8.90 -0.09 0.06
CA LEU A 297 -8.82 -0.97 -1.11
C LEU A 297 -9.62 -2.27 -0.90
N LEU A 298 -10.72 -2.20 -0.15
CA LEU A 298 -11.61 -3.34 0.14
C LEU A 298 -12.10 -4.06 -1.13
N GLY A 299 -12.20 -3.35 -2.25
CA GLY A 299 -12.49 -3.93 -3.56
C GLY A 299 -11.51 -5.02 -4.01
N MET A 300 -10.22 -4.85 -3.72
CA MET A 300 -9.18 -5.83 -4.04
C MET A 300 -9.34 -7.11 -3.21
N ALA A 301 -9.68 -6.95 -1.92
CA ALA A 301 -9.94 -8.09 -1.04
C ALA A 301 -11.19 -8.87 -1.48
N ALA A 302 -12.30 -8.16 -1.71
CA ALA A 302 -13.56 -8.79 -2.12
C ALA A 302 -13.40 -9.59 -3.43
N GLU A 303 -12.67 -9.05 -4.43
CA GLU A 303 -12.40 -9.79 -5.66
C GLU A 303 -11.54 -11.04 -5.41
N ALA A 304 -10.46 -10.90 -4.63
CA ALA A 304 -9.56 -12.01 -4.34
C ALA A 304 -10.29 -13.15 -3.61
N ILE A 305 -11.07 -12.81 -2.59
CA ILE A 305 -11.85 -13.75 -1.80
C ILE A 305 -12.95 -14.42 -2.64
N ALA A 306 -13.71 -13.64 -3.43
CA ALA A 306 -14.73 -14.18 -4.32
C ALA A 306 -14.15 -15.14 -5.38
N ARG A 307 -12.87 -14.98 -5.73
CA ARG A 307 -12.11 -15.89 -6.60
C ARG A 307 -11.55 -17.11 -5.89
N GLY A 308 -11.68 -17.18 -4.57
CA GLY A 308 -11.31 -18.31 -3.72
C GLY A 308 -9.95 -18.18 -3.03
N CYS A 309 -9.36 -16.98 -2.97
CA CYS A 309 -8.19 -16.73 -2.12
C CYS A 309 -8.55 -16.86 -0.64
N ASP A 310 -7.56 -17.21 0.19
CA ASP A 310 -7.73 -17.34 1.63
C ASP A 310 -8.13 -16.00 2.29
N PRO A 311 -9.34 -15.87 2.86
CA PRO A 311 -9.81 -14.62 3.47
C PRO A 311 -8.91 -14.11 4.61
N GLY A 312 -8.39 -15.00 5.45
CA GLY A 312 -7.54 -14.62 6.58
C GLY A 312 -6.22 -14.03 6.12
N ALA A 313 -5.62 -14.61 5.09
CA ALA A 313 -4.39 -14.11 4.48
C ALA A 313 -4.62 -12.77 3.74
N VAL A 314 -5.75 -12.65 3.02
CA VAL A 314 -6.15 -11.40 2.34
C VAL A 314 -6.37 -10.26 3.33
N MET A 315 -7.06 -10.51 4.45
CA MET A 315 -7.23 -9.51 5.50
C MET A 315 -5.88 -9.12 6.11
N ALA A 316 -5.02 -10.09 6.44
CA ALA A 316 -3.70 -9.80 6.99
C ALA A 316 -2.85 -8.93 6.05
N ASP A 317 -2.92 -9.15 4.73
CA ASP A 317 -2.21 -8.34 3.73
C ASP A 317 -2.72 -6.89 3.72
N LEU A 318 -4.05 -6.67 3.74
CA LEU A 318 -4.61 -5.32 3.80
C LEU A 318 -4.31 -4.63 5.13
N VAL A 319 -4.38 -5.34 6.24
CA VAL A 319 -3.98 -4.81 7.55
C VAL A 319 -2.50 -4.40 7.55
N PHE A 320 -1.62 -5.17 6.90
CA PHE A 320 -0.22 -4.81 6.75
C PHE A 320 0.00 -3.59 5.83
N SER A 321 -0.89 -3.33 4.86
CA SER A 321 -0.71 -2.21 3.94
C SER A 321 -0.70 -0.83 4.63
N SER A 322 -1.40 -0.68 5.76
CA SER A 322 -1.38 0.55 6.57
C SER A 322 0.01 0.83 7.17
N PRO A 323 0.61 -0.03 8.03
CA PRO A 323 1.98 0.17 8.50
C PRO A 323 2.99 0.12 7.35
N GLY A 324 2.73 -0.65 6.29
CA GLY A 324 3.54 -0.64 5.08
C GLY A 324 3.61 0.74 4.42
N THR A 325 2.56 1.55 4.56
CA THR A 325 2.49 2.94 4.08
C THR A 325 3.07 3.93 5.11
N ASP A 326 2.71 3.77 6.39
CA ASP A 326 3.01 4.72 7.47
C ASP A 326 4.46 4.65 7.97
N VAL A 327 5.19 3.57 7.68
CA VAL A 327 6.58 3.40 8.14
C VAL A 327 7.49 4.56 7.72
N VAL A 328 7.21 5.21 6.59
CA VAL A 328 8.00 6.36 6.11
C VAL A 328 7.45 7.71 6.58
N ASP A 329 6.33 7.71 7.29
CA ASP A 329 5.56 8.89 7.66
C ASP A 329 5.53 9.15 9.18
N VAL A 330 6.09 8.26 10.01
CA VAL A 330 6.22 8.41 11.49
C VAL A 330 6.45 9.85 11.99
N GLY A 331 7.39 10.59 11.42
CA GLY A 331 7.72 11.94 11.85
C GLY A 331 6.72 13.02 11.42
N CYS A 332 6.13 12.91 10.24
CA CYS A 332 5.05 13.80 9.86
C CYS A 332 3.75 13.41 10.57
N ASP A 333 3.50 12.13 10.81
CA ASP A 333 2.33 11.60 11.53
C ASP A 333 2.29 12.04 12.98
N LEU A 334 3.47 12.29 13.56
CA LEU A 334 3.56 12.91 14.87
C LEU A 334 3.00 14.33 14.90
N VAL A 335 3.08 15.10 13.81
CA VAL A 335 2.76 16.54 13.81
C VAL A 335 1.60 16.92 12.89
N ASN A 336 1.24 16.03 11.98
CA ASN A 336 0.12 16.15 11.07
C ASN A 336 -1.19 15.91 11.81
N SER A 337 -2.28 16.06 11.09
CA SER A 337 -3.63 15.94 11.61
C SER A 337 -4.19 14.51 11.56
N GLU A 338 -3.35 13.47 11.48
CA GLU A 338 -3.80 12.07 11.42
C GLU A 338 -3.69 11.41 12.80
N VAL A 339 -4.75 10.72 13.25
CA VAL A 339 -4.79 10.09 14.58
C VAL A 339 -4.77 8.56 14.53
N MET A 340 -5.00 7.96 13.36
CA MET A 340 -5.09 6.51 13.18
C MET A 340 -3.77 5.88 12.68
N ASN A 341 -2.63 6.49 12.99
CA ASN A 341 -1.31 6.11 12.44
C ASN A 341 -0.81 4.76 12.96
N SER A 342 -0.57 3.80 12.06
CA SER A 342 -0.30 2.39 12.38
C SER A 342 0.99 2.14 13.15
N PHE A 343 1.97 3.05 13.06
CA PHE A 343 3.22 2.97 13.82
C PHE A 343 3.15 3.66 15.19
N LEU A 344 2.22 4.60 15.37
CA LEU A 344 2.11 5.44 16.57
C LEU A 344 0.93 5.07 17.47
N ASN A 345 0.04 4.18 17.03
CA ASN A 345 -1.16 3.73 17.76
C ASN A 345 -0.97 2.42 18.54
N VAL A 346 0.25 1.86 18.51
CA VAL A 346 0.61 0.69 19.32
C VAL A 346 0.69 1.03 20.81
N THR A 347 0.40 0.07 21.67
CA THR A 347 0.34 0.31 23.12
C THR A 347 1.69 0.63 23.75
N ASP A 348 2.80 0.17 23.16
CA ASP A 348 4.16 0.57 23.57
C ASP A 348 4.36 2.10 23.58
N ILE A 349 3.69 2.80 22.66
CA ILE A 349 3.72 4.27 22.56
C ILE A 349 2.56 4.86 23.34
N THR A 350 1.34 4.39 23.09
CA THR A 350 0.14 5.08 23.54
C THR A 350 -0.16 4.94 25.03
N GLU A 351 0.50 4.01 25.72
CA GLU A 351 0.46 3.93 27.18
C GLU A 351 1.22 5.09 27.86
N THR A 352 2.26 5.62 27.22
CA THR A 352 3.10 6.67 27.82
C THR A 352 3.02 8.00 27.07
N GLY A 353 2.54 7.99 25.82
CA GLY A 353 2.63 9.12 24.90
C GLY A 353 4.05 9.40 24.40
N VAL A 354 5.02 8.52 24.69
CA VAL A 354 6.43 8.75 24.35
C VAL A 354 6.85 7.87 23.16
N VAL A 355 7.28 8.53 22.09
CA VAL A 355 7.89 7.90 20.93
C VAL A 355 9.40 7.86 21.14
N SER A 356 9.97 6.66 21.30
CA SER A 356 11.41 6.46 21.52
C SER A 356 12.04 5.61 20.42
N GLU A 357 13.37 5.68 20.29
CA GLU A 357 14.11 4.88 19.31
C GLU A 357 13.92 3.37 19.53
N GLU A 358 13.96 2.94 20.79
CA GLU A 358 13.76 1.53 21.16
C GLU A 358 12.36 1.05 20.75
N VAL A 359 11.33 1.81 21.09
CA VAL A 359 9.94 1.44 20.81
C VAL A 359 9.71 1.41 19.30
N LEU A 360 10.17 2.41 18.55
CA LEU A 360 10.06 2.42 17.08
C LEU A 360 10.73 1.20 16.45
N ARG A 361 11.90 0.75 16.95
CA ARG A 361 12.54 -0.48 16.47
C ARG A 361 11.73 -1.73 16.78
N ARG A 362 11.13 -1.84 17.97
CA ARG A 362 10.28 -3.00 18.31
C ARG A 362 9.05 -3.08 17.42
N VAL A 363 8.39 -1.94 17.17
CA VAL A 363 7.23 -1.84 16.27
C VAL A 363 7.63 -2.15 14.83
N TYR A 364 8.75 -1.60 14.36
CA TYR A 364 9.32 -1.92 13.06
C TYR A 364 9.57 -3.42 12.89
N ASP A 365 10.22 -4.05 13.88
CA ASP A 365 10.54 -5.48 13.84
C ASP A 365 9.29 -6.36 13.82
N ALA A 366 8.24 -5.97 14.55
CA ALA A 366 6.94 -6.64 14.55
C ALA A 366 6.32 -6.64 13.14
N TYR A 367 6.22 -5.47 12.51
CA TYR A 367 5.67 -5.37 11.16
C TYR A 367 6.55 -6.01 10.09
N ALA A 368 7.88 -5.87 10.19
CA ALA A 368 8.83 -6.52 9.30
C ALA A 368 8.64 -8.05 9.31
N ALA A 369 8.37 -8.65 10.49
CA ALA A 369 8.08 -10.07 10.62
C ALA A 369 6.69 -10.44 10.05
N THR A 370 5.67 -9.60 10.26
CA THR A 370 4.32 -9.81 9.68
C THR A 370 4.32 -9.84 8.15
N GLY A 371 5.08 -8.94 7.51
CA GLY A 371 5.17 -8.85 6.05
C GLY A 371 6.00 -9.97 5.38
N ALA A 372 6.83 -10.70 6.13
CA ALA A 372 7.84 -11.59 5.55
C ALA A 372 7.24 -12.72 4.69
N ARG A 373 6.23 -13.42 5.20
CA ARG A 373 5.56 -14.52 4.46
C ARG A 373 4.87 -14.01 3.20
N MET A 374 4.23 -12.86 3.30
CA MET A 374 3.55 -12.19 2.19
C MET A 374 4.56 -11.88 1.06
N LEU A 375 5.71 -11.29 1.39
CA LEU A 375 6.70 -10.87 0.41
C LEU A 375 7.59 -11.99 -0.15
N THR A 376 7.75 -13.10 0.58
CA THR A 376 8.67 -14.18 0.19
C THR A 376 7.99 -15.45 -0.29
N GLN A 377 6.84 -15.82 0.29
CA GLN A 377 6.17 -17.10 0.04
C GLN A 377 4.87 -16.91 -0.77
N ARG A 378 4.11 -15.86 -0.42
CA ARG A 378 2.79 -15.55 -1.00
C ARG A 378 2.83 -14.39 -2.00
N TRP A 379 4.01 -13.97 -2.45
CA TRP A 379 4.22 -12.81 -3.34
C TRP A 379 3.36 -12.85 -4.62
N HIS A 380 2.94 -14.05 -5.04
CA HIS A 380 2.15 -14.27 -6.23
C HIS A 380 0.64 -14.06 -6.02
N GLU A 381 0.16 -13.88 -4.79
CA GLU A 381 -1.25 -13.66 -4.46
C GLU A 381 -1.67 -12.20 -4.72
N PRO A 382 -2.92 -11.93 -5.14
CA PRO A 382 -3.30 -10.60 -5.61
C PRO A 382 -2.99 -9.47 -4.61
N VAL A 383 -3.38 -9.63 -3.33
CA VAL A 383 -3.18 -8.56 -2.34
C VAL A 383 -1.73 -8.46 -1.89
N ALA A 384 -1.01 -9.58 -1.78
CA ALA A 384 0.45 -9.57 -1.59
C ALA A 384 1.19 -8.79 -2.70
N ARG A 385 0.72 -8.84 -3.96
CA ARG A 385 1.28 -8.03 -5.05
C ARG A 385 1.04 -6.54 -4.88
N MET A 386 -0.12 -6.15 -4.34
CA MET A 386 -0.40 -4.75 -4.00
C MET A 386 0.56 -4.30 -2.89
N CYS A 387 0.70 -5.06 -1.81
CA CYS A 387 1.59 -4.71 -0.71
C CYS A 387 3.07 -4.69 -1.13
N ALA A 388 3.48 -5.58 -2.03
CA ALA A 388 4.81 -5.55 -2.64
C ALA A 388 5.08 -4.20 -3.34
N ALA A 389 4.07 -3.64 -4.01
CA ALA A 389 4.16 -2.39 -4.75
C ALA A 389 4.35 -1.15 -3.86
N LEU A 390 4.06 -1.22 -2.56
CA LEU A 390 4.23 -0.10 -1.62
C LEU A 390 5.68 0.41 -1.61
N TYR A 391 6.66 -0.49 -1.64
CA TYR A 391 8.08 -0.10 -1.70
C TYR A 391 8.39 0.75 -2.93
N THR A 392 7.96 0.30 -4.11
CA THR A 392 8.12 1.08 -5.35
C THR A 392 7.32 2.36 -5.32
N TRP A 393 6.13 2.35 -4.71
CA TRP A 393 5.27 3.52 -4.62
C TRP A 393 5.90 4.64 -3.80
N HIS A 394 6.50 4.35 -2.64
CA HIS A 394 7.24 5.35 -1.85
C HIS A 394 8.38 6.03 -2.63
N ILE A 395 9.01 5.29 -3.53
CA ILE A 395 10.07 5.79 -4.40
C ILE A 395 9.49 6.64 -5.53
N GLN A 396 8.38 6.20 -6.11
CA GLN A 396 7.87 6.69 -7.39
C GLN A 396 6.75 7.73 -7.27
N ASN A 397 6.16 7.94 -6.10
CA ASN A 397 4.93 8.73 -5.99
C ASN A 397 5.12 10.24 -5.95
N ASP A 398 6.36 10.73 -6.03
CA ASP A 398 6.73 12.16 -5.93
C ASP A 398 6.27 12.89 -4.65
N ARG A 399 5.80 12.13 -3.65
CA ARG A 399 5.28 12.63 -2.38
C ARG A 399 6.22 12.32 -1.22
N HIS A 400 6.62 11.05 -1.08
CA HIS A 400 7.32 10.59 0.12
C HIS A 400 8.81 10.91 0.14
N MET A 401 9.46 11.08 -1.01
CA MET A 401 10.92 11.32 -1.09
C MET A 401 11.72 10.24 -0.34
N PHE A 402 11.39 8.96 -0.59
CA PHE A 402 11.89 7.80 0.15
C PHE A 402 13.42 7.82 0.36
N PHE A 403 14.19 8.06 -0.71
CA PHE A 403 15.66 8.06 -0.62
C PHE A 403 16.22 9.19 0.22
N ARG A 404 15.60 10.37 0.18
CA ARG A 404 15.97 11.49 1.05
C ARG A 404 15.78 11.13 2.51
N ARG A 405 14.63 10.56 2.86
CA ARG A 405 14.35 10.04 4.21
C ARG A 405 15.38 8.99 4.60
N ALA A 406 15.66 8.03 3.72
CA ALA A 406 16.62 6.97 3.98
C ALA A 406 18.04 7.51 4.25
N ILE A 407 18.53 8.49 3.49
CA ILE A 407 19.83 9.14 3.78
C ILE A 407 19.82 9.77 5.17
N LEU A 408 18.80 10.57 5.45
CA LEU A 408 18.71 11.36 6.68
C LEU A 408 18.61 10.48 7.93
N GLY A 409 17.90 9.36 7.86
CA GLY A 409 17.80 8.41 8.97
C GLY A 409 18.85 7.30 8.95
N TRP A 410 19.70 7.22 7.90
CA TRP A 410 20.74 6.21 7.79
C TRP A 410 21.62 6.12 9.05
N PRO A 411 22.02 7.21 9.72
CA PRO A 411 22.82 7.12 10.95
C PRO A 411 22.16 6.33 12.09
N LYS A 412 20.81 6.22 12.12
CA LYS A 412 20.08 5.44 13.13
C LYS A 412 19.73 4.01 12.71
N ALA A 413 19.64 3.75 11.41
CA ALA A 413 19.24 2.43 10.92
C ALA A 413 20.31 1.37 11.19
N ARG A 414 19.87 0.12 11.41
CA ARG A 414 20.79 -1.03 11.46
C ARG A 414 21.56 -1.19 10.15
N LYS A 415 22.78 -1.73 10.24
CA LYS A 415 23.73 -1.87 9.11
C LYS A 415 23.98 -3.33 8.73
N THR A 416 23.65 -4.24 9.63
CA THR A 416 23.78 -5.68 9.44
C THR A 416 22.42 -6.26 9.10
N PRO A 417 22.34 -7.20 8.14
CA PRO A 417 21.10 -7.89 7.85
C PRO A 417 20.65 -8.75 9.03
N ASN A 418 19.36 -9.00 9.13
CA ASN A 418 18.84 -10.01 10.04
C ASN A 418 19.36 -11.40 9.64
N GLN A 419 20.08 -12.06 10.53
CA GLN A 419 20.48 -13.47 10.39
C GLN A 419 20.14 -14.24 11.68
N PRO A 420 19.11 -15.11 11.67
CA PRO A 420 18.22 -15.41 10.55
C PRO A 420 17.28 -14.23 10.21
N GLN A 421 16.67 -14.26 9.02
CA GLN A 421 15.51 -13.41 8.71
C GLN A 421 14.27 -14.00 9.43
N PHE A 422 13.27 -13.18 9.73
CA PHE A 422 12.18 -13.56 10.63
C PHE A 422 10.78 -13.43 10.00
N GLU A 423 9.86 -14.26 10.46
CA GLU A 423 8.42 -14.17 10.18
C GLU A 423 7.62 -14.29 11.49
N ALA A 424 6.38 -13.79 11.46
CA ALA A 424 5.36 -14.03 12.47
C ALA A 424 3.99 -13.55 11.96
N ASP A 425 2.90 -13.99 12.58
CA ASP A 425 1.56 -13.45 12.36
C ASP A 425 1.29 -12.27 13.30
N LEU A 426 0.35 -11.39 12.94
CA LEU A 426 0.06 -10.17 13.69
C LEU A 426 -0.33 -10.46 15.15
N ASP A 427 -1.11 -11.52 15.37
CA ASP A 427 -1.54 -11.97 16.69
C ASP A 427 -0.46 -12.68 17.53
N GLU A 428 0.72 -12.88 16.96
CA GLU A 428 1.90 -13.35 17.68
C GLU A 428 2.81 -12.18 18.06
N VAL A 429 3.03 -11.22 17.15
CA VAL A 429 3.92 -10.06 17.39
C VAL A 429 3.30 -8.99 18.29
N PHE A 430 1.97 -8.94 18.38
CA PHE A 430 1.25 -8.04 19.27
C PHE A 430 0.35 -8.84 20.22
N ASP A 431 0.29 -8.46 21.50
CA ASP A 431 -0.67 -9.03 22.45
C ASP A 431 -2.10 -8.50 22.23
N LYS A 432 -3.07 -8.93 23.04
CA LYS A 432 -4.47 -8.49 22.90
C LYS A 432 -4.63 -6.99 23.07
N GLN A 433 -3.75 -6.35 23.84
CA GLN A 433 -3.72 -4.92 24.08
C GLN A 433 -2.96 -4.16 23.00
N TYR A 434 -2.49 -4.82 21.93
CA TYR A 434 -1.70 -4.22 20.86
C TYR A 434 -0.30 -3.74 21.29
N ARG A 435 0.27 -4.39 22.31
CA ARG A 435 1.67 -4.20 22.71
C ARG A 435 2.56 -5.21 22.02
N THR A 436 3.74 -4.80 21.60
CA THR A 436 4.75 -5.69 21.02
C THR A 436 5.14 -6.78 22.02
N THR A 437 5.17 -8.03 21.57
CA THR A 437 5.55 -9.20 22.39
C THR A 437 7.03 -9.54 22.26
N GLY A 438 7.68 -9.07 21.20
CA GLY A 438 9.02 -9.48 20.77
C GLY A 438 9.06 -10.87 20.13
N PHE A 439 7.93 -11.57 20.02
CA PHE A 439 7.88 -12.89 19.39
C PHE A 439 8.15 -12.78 17.90
N ARG A 440 9.04 -13.64 17.40
CA ARG A 440 9.28 -13.87 15.97
C ARG A 440 10.01 -15.19 15.81
N ARG A 441 9.82 -15.87 14.69
CA ARG A 441 10.49 -17.14 14.39
C ARG A 441 11.34 -17.00 13.11
N PRO A 442 12.40 -17.80 12.95
CA PRO A 442 13.16 -17.81 11.72
C PRO A 442 12.26 -18.08 10.51
N LEU A 443 12.41 -17.29 9.46
CA LEU A 443 11.85 -17.57 8.15
C LEU A 443 12.38 -18.92 7.66
N ASP A 444 11.53 -19.73 7.05
CA ASP A 444 11.93 -21.02 6.48
C ASP A 444 13.16 -20.84 5.58
N ALA A 445 14.18 -21.67 5.79
CA ALA A 445 15.49 -21.57 5.15
C ALA A 445 15.43 -21.58 3.62
N LYS A 446 14.36 -22.11 3.01
CA LYS A 446 14.17 -22.06 1.55
C LYS A 446 13.79 -20.67 1.03
N TYR A 447 13.28 -19.80 1.90
CA TYR A 447 12.85 -18.43 1.61
C TYR A 447 13.81 -17.36 2.18
N ALA A 448 14.52 -17.68 3.25
CA ALA A 448 15.61 -16.85 3.74
C ALA A 448 16.75 -16.81 2.72
N CYS A 449 17.28 -15.61 2.47
CA CYS A 449 18.43 -15.38 1.59
C CYS A 449 19.71 -15.21 2.42
N ASN A 450 20.86 -15.17 1.74
CA ASN A 450 22.17 -14.97 2.39
C ASN A 450 22.42 -13.57 2.97
N GLY A 451 21.50 -12.62 2.77
CA GLY A 451 21.58 -11.25 3.32
C GLY A 451 22.52 -10.31 2.57
N GLU A 452 23.03 -10.69 1.40
CA GLU A 452 23.83 -9.81 0.54
C GLU A 452 22.95 -8.80 -0.22
N ASP A 453 23.54 -7.66 -0.61
CA ASP A 453 22.85 -6.62 -1.38
C ASP A 453 22.20 -7.16 -2.66
N THR A 454 22.88 -8.09 -3.35
CA THR A 454 22.28 -8.97 -4.36
C THR A 454 22.42 -10.39 -3.84
N CYS A 455 21.34 -10.94 -3.29
CA CYS A 455 21.41 -12.21 -2.58
C CYS A 455 21.47 -13.42 -3.52
N ASP A 456 21.74 -14.59 -2.95
CA ASP A 456 21.81 -15.88 -3.64
C ASP A 456 20.53 -16.20 -4.44
N HIS A 457 19.35 -15.86 -3.91
CA HIS A 457 18.07 -16.02 -4.60
C HIS A 457 18.01 -15.17 -5.88
N VAL A 458 18.46 -13.92 -5.80
CA VAL A 458 18.45 -12.98 -6.93
C VAL A 458 19.51 -13.35 -7.97
N HIS A 459 20.70 -13.78 -7.54
CA HIS A 459 21.73 -14.30 -8.44
C HIS A 459 21.20 -15.51 -9.23
N GLN A 460 20.56 -16.47 -8.57
CA GLN A 460 19.95 -17.61 -9.25
C GLN A 460 18.82 -17.18 -10.19
N PHE A 461 17.98 -16.23 -9.77
CA PHE A 461 16.90 -15.68 -10.60
C PHE A 461 17.44 -15.05 -11.88
N PHE A 462 18.47 -14.22 -11.79
CA PHE A 462 19.13 -13.62 -12.95
C PHE A 462 19.84 -14.64 -13.84
N HIS A 463 20.41 -15.70 -13.28
CA HIS A 463 20.99 -16.77 -14.08
C HIS A 463 19.93 -17.46 -14.95
N ARG A 464 18.75 -17.77 -14.37
CA ARG A 464 17.61 -18.35 -15.11
C ARG A 464 17.01 -17.40 -16.15
N HIS A 465 17.27 -16.10 -16.00
CA HIS A 465 16.76 -15.02 -16.85
C HIS A 465 17.87 -14.18 -17.49
N HIS A 466 18.99 -14.82 -17.86
CA HIS A 466 20.16 -14.12 -18.40
C HIS A 466 19.88 -13.34 -19.70
N ASP A 467 18.85 -13.73 -20.45
CA ASP A 467 18.37 -13.08 -21.67
C ASP A 467 17.48 -11.85 -21.40
N LYS A 468 17.22 -11.49 -20.14
CA LYS A 468 16.32 -10.42 -19.72
C LYS A 468 17.05 -9.35 -18.89
N PRO A 469 17.85 -8.47 -19.53
CA PRO A 469 18.65 -7.46 -18.83
C PRO A 469 17.82 -6.50 -17.98
N LEU A 470 16.59 -6.16 -18.41
CA LEU A 470 15.70 -5.24 -17.68
C LEU A 470 15.35 -5.69 -16.25
N LEU A 471 15.41 -7.00 -15.95
CA LEU A 471 15.18 -7.48 -14.58
C LEU A 471 16.34 -7.09 -13.65
N LYS A 472 17.57 -7.08 -14.18
CA LYS A 472 18.76 -6.59 -13.47
C LYS A 472 18.70 -5.08 -13.29
N ASP A 473 18.28 -4.36 -14.33
CA ASP A 473 18.12 -2.90 -14.27
C ASP A 473 17.09 -2.52 -13.20
N LEU A 474 15.97 -3.24 -13.12
CA LEU A 474 14.96 -2.98 -12.08
C LEU A 474 15.55 -3.20 -10.67
N TRP A 475 16.25 -4.31 -10.44
CA TRP A 475 16.92 -4.54 -9.15
C TRP A 475 17.96 -3.47 -8.85
N ARG A 476 18.69 -3.01 -9.87
CA ARG A 476 19.67 -1.95 -9.74
C ARG A 476 19.04 -0.65 -9.24
N PHE A 477 17.93 -0.23 -9.84
CA PHE A 477 17.17 0.96 -9.46
C PHE A 477 16.40 0.83 -8.14
N LEU A 478 16.16 -0.39 -7.65
CA LEU A 478 15.41 -0.62 -6.41
C LEU A 478 16.29 -0.97 -5.21
N VAL A 479 17.48 -1.53 -5.41
CA VAL A 479 18.30 -2.09 -4.32
C VAL A 479 19.73 -1.60 -4.40
N THR A 480 20.52 -2.03 -5.39
CA THR A 480 21.98 -1.88 -5.31
C THR A 480 22.45 -0.43 -5.44
N GLU A 481 21.93 0.34 -6.40
CA GLU A 481 22.30 1.75 -6.56
C GLU A 481 21.71 2.64 -5.46
N PRO A 482 20.41 2.53 -5.11
CA PRO A 482 19.85 3.24 -3.97
C PRO A 482 20.61 2.99 -2.66
N LEU A 483 21.00 1.75 -2.38
CA LEU A 483 21.73 1.42 -1.17
C LEU A 483 23.14 2.01 -1.17
N ALA A 484 23.83 1.97 -2.31
CA ALA A 484 25.13 2.64 -2.46
C ALA A 484 25.00 4.16 -2.29
N TYR A 485 23.95 4.77 -2.85
CA TYR A 485 23.61 6.19 -2.67
C TYR A 485 23.37 6.54 -1.20
N VAL A 486 22.50 5.80 -0.52
CA VAL A 486 22.18 6.00 0.90
C VAL A 486 23.41 5.83 1.79
N ARG A 487 24.25 4.82 1.53
CA ARG A 487 25.53 4.62 2.24
C ARG A 487 26.51 5.76 1.99
N GLY A 488 26.48 6.39 0.82
CA GLY A 488 27.29 7.56 0.50
C GLY A 488 26.88 8.81 1.29
N GLY A 489 25.62 8.90 1.72
CA GLY A 489 25.14 9.94 2.63
C GLY A 489 25.07 11.36 2.05
N VAL A 490 25.32 11.52 0.75
CA VAL A 490 25.26 12.82 0.07
C VAL A 490 23.94 12.93 -0.66
N VAL A 491 23.16 13.92 -0.25
CA VAL A 491 21.90 14.29 -0.88
C VAL A 491 22.13 14.80 -2.31
N ASP A 492 21.45 14.21 -3.29
CA ASP A 492 21.46 14.60 -4.70
C ASP A 492 20.06 14.37 -5.32
N GLU A 493 19.35 15.46 -5.57
CA GLU A 493 18.00 15.44 -6.17
C GLU A 493 17.98 14.83 -7.58
N GLY A 494 19.05 15.04 -8.36
CA GLY A 494 19.17 14.50 -9.70
C GLY A 494 19.25 12.97 -9.68
N ARG A 495 20.04 12.41 -8.75
CA ARG A 495 20.14 10.96 -8.56
C ARG A 495 18.85 10.35 -7.99
N GLU A 496 18.21 11.03 -7.04
CA GLU A 496 16.91 10.61 -6.51
C GLU A 496 15.86 10.53 -7.62
N TYR A 497 15.83 11.53 -8.50
CA TYR A 497 14.98 11.53 -9.69
C TYR A 497 15.35 10.43 -10.68
N GLU A 498 16.65 10.20 -10.93
CA GLU A 498 17.12 9.13 -11.82
C GLU A 498 16.64 7.74 -11.34
N PHE A 499 16.73 7.45 -10.04
CA PHE A 499 16.26 6.18 -9.49
C PHE A 499 14.73 6.04 -9.58
N ALA A 500 13.99 7.11 -9.26
CA ALA A 500 12.54 7.09 -9.36
C ALA A 500 12.09 6.90 -10.81
N GLU A 501 12.61 7.69 -11.74
CA GLU A 501 12.22 7.62 -13.15
C GLU A 501 12.75 6.36 -13.85
N GLY A 502 13.98 5.95 -13.55
CA GLY A 502 14.58 4.72 -14.06
C GLY A 502 13.77 3.50 -13.66
N SER A 503 13.33 3.42 -12.40
CA SER A 503 12.45 2.32 -11.95
C SER A 503 11.07 2.37 -12.62
N ARG A 504 10.45 3.55 -12.77
CA ARG A 504 9.17 3.73 -13.48
C ARG A 504 9.24 3.24 -14.94
N LEU A 505 10.24 3.70 -15.69
CA LEU A 505 10.42 3.33 -17.10
C LEU A 505 10.74 1.85 -17.27
N THR A 506 11.58 1.29 -16.38
CA THR A 506 11.93 -0.14 -16.41
C THR A 506 10.71 -1.01 -16.13
N MET A 507 9.88 -0.66 -15.14
CA MET A 507 8.63 -1.36 -14.85
C MET A 507 7.66 -1.29 -16.04
N ALA A 508 7.52 -0.12 -16.66
CA ALA A 508 6.68 0.04 -17.85
C ALA A 508 7.19 -0.82 -19.03
N ASP A 509 8.51 -0.93 -19.22
CA ASP A 509 9.09 -1.78 -20.26
C ASP A 509 8.90 -3.27 -19.97
N LEU A 510 9.15 -3.72 -18.74
CA LEU A 510 8.89 -5.10 -18.31
C LEU A 510 7.42 -5.48 -18.53
N PHE A 511 6.51 -4.58 -18.17
CA PHE A 511 5.08 -4.74 -18.42
C PHE A 511 4.79 -4.89 -19.92
N SER A 512 5.26 -3.96 -20.76
CA SER A 512 5.03 -3.98 -22.21
C SER A 512 5.52 -5.27 -22.89
N ARG A 513 6.57 -5.89 -22.32
CA ARG A 513 7.17 -7.16 -22.79
C ARG A 513 6.49 -8.41 -22.22
N GLY A 514 5.48 -8.26 -21.37
CA GLY A 514 4.76 -9.37 -20.75
C GLY A 514 5.52 -10.08 -19.63
N GLN A 515 6.51 -9.42 -19.01
CA GLN A 515 7.36 -9.97 -17.94
C GLN A 515 6.84 -9.61 -16.53
N VAL A 516 5.52 -9.68 -16.36
CA VAL A 516 4.86 -9.16 -15.16
C VAL A 516 5.16 -10.02 -13.93
N LEU A 517 5.17 -11.35 -14.06
CA LEU A 517 5.42 -12.22 -12.90
C LEU A 517 6.86 -12.10 -12.40
N GLU A 518 7.82 -12.00 -13.31
CA GLU A 518 9.22 -11.75 -12.99
C GLU A 518 9.42 -10.39 -12.33
N MET A 519 8.73 -9.35 -12.83
CA MET A 519 8.73 -8.02 -12.24
C MET A 519 8.15 -8.03 -10.82
N VAL A 520 7.01 -8.69 -10.59
CA VAL A 520 6.40 -8.83 -9.26
C VAL A 520 7.36 -9.51 -8.28
N TRP A 521 8.00 -10.60 -8.70
CA TRP A 521 8.95 -11.32 -7.83
C TRP A 521 10.11 -10.42 -7.40
N ILE A 522 10.70 -9.66 -8.35
CA ILE A 522 11.77 -8.70 -8.06
C ILE A 522 11.31 -7.62 -7.08
N ILE A 523 10.12 -7.06 -7.27
CA ILE A 523 9.56 -6.01 -6.39
C ILE A 523 9.32 -6.55 -4.99
N ALA A 524 8.69 -7.71 -4.86
CA ALA A 524 8.41 -8.34 -3.57
C ALA A 524 9.71 -8.65 -2.81
N HIS A 525 10.72 -9.17 -3.52
CA HIS A 525 12.02 -9.47 -2.92
C HIS A 525 12.81 -8.22 -2.53
N ALA A 526 12.76 -7.16 -3.35
CA ALA A 526 13.35 -5.87 -3.02
C ALA A 526 12.69 -5.23 -1.79
N ASN A 527 11.36 -5.34 -1.68
CA ASN A 527 10.60 -4.88 -0.51
C ASN A 527 11.00 -5.66 0.75
N HIS A 528 11.13 -6.99 0.67
CA HIS A 528 11.65 -7.81 1.78
C HIS A 528 13.08 -7.40 2.20
N HIS A 529 13.94 -7.10 1.23
CA HIS A 529 15.28 -6.56 1.51
C HIS A 529 15.22 -5.22 2.25
N ALA A 530 14.34 -4.31 1.81
CA ALA A 530 14.13 -3.00 2.43
C ALA A 530 13.72 -3.12 3.91
N TRP A 531 12.94 -4.15 4.26
CA TRP A 531 12.51 -4.41 5.64
C TRP A 531 13.58 -5.08 6.50
N GLN A 532 14.21 -6.16 6.02
CA GLN A 532 14.99 -7.07 6.89
C GLN A 532 16.46 -7.29 6.51
N VAL A 533 16.92 -6.82 5.35
CA VAL A 533 18.29 -7.06 4.88
C VAL A 533 19.11 -5.78 4.92
N ASN A 534 18.65 -4.74 4.22
CA ASN A 534 19.39 -3.49 4.10
C ASN A 534 18.80 -2.36 4.96
N HIS A 535 17.65 -2.59 5.61
CA HIS A 535 17.00 -1.68 6.54
C HIS A 535 16.71 -0.28 5.97
N LEU A 536 16.45 -0.19 4.65
CA LEU A 536 16.08 1.08 4.02
C LEU A 536 14.74 1.64 4.55
N PHE A 537 13.77 0.79 4.89
CA PHE A 537 12.54 1.27 5.55
C PHE A 537 12.81 1.81 6.95
N GLU A 538 13.66 1.16 7.74
CA GLU A 538 14.05 1.67 9.07
C GLU A 538 14.76 3.02 8.95
N ALA A 539 15.63 3.17 7.95
CA ALA A 539 16.30 4.42 7.67
C ALA A 539 15.28 5.51 7.27
N ALA A 540 14.35 5.21 6.38
CA ALA A 540 13.30 6.15 6.00
C ALA A 540 12.39 6.53 7.19
N MET A 541 12.06 5.56 8.06
CA MET A 541 11.31 5.77 9.29
C MET A 541 12.00 6.79 10.20
N PHE A 542 13.29 6.60 10.50
CA PHE A 542 14.00 7.58 11.33
C PHE A 542 14.22 8.93 10.62
N GLY A 543 14.46 8.92 9.30
CA GLY A 543 14.61 10.15 8.53
C GLY A 543 13.35 10.99 8.49
N SER A 544 12.17 10.34 8.56
CA SER A 544 10.88 11.03 8.62
C SER A 544 10.76 11.97 9.84
N ILE A 545 11.39 11.63 10.97
CA ILE A 545 11.37 12.43 12.22
C ILE A 545 12.01 13.81 12.00
N LEU A 546 12.92 13.91 11.02
CA LEU A 546 13.58 15.16 10.65
C LEU A 546 12.70 16.07 9.77
N ASP A 547 11.41 15.78 9.62
CA ASP A 547 10.43 16.66 8.96
C ASP A 547 10.57 18.11 9.44
N GLY A 548 10.65 19.03 8.47
CA GLY A 548 10.81 20.46 8.70
C GLY A 548 9.56 21.16 9.26
N GLY A 549 8.47 20.44 9.54
CA GLY A 549 7.30 20.94 10.25
C GLY A 549 6.28 21.67 9.37
N LYS A 550 6.36 21.60 8.04
CA LYS A 550 5.40 22.32 7.17
C LYS A 550 3.96 21.77 7.24
N LEU A 551 3.80 20.54 7.73
CA LEU A 551 2.52 19.87 7.95
C LEU A 551 1.92 20.14 9.35
N ILE A 552 2.60 20.88 10.23
CA ILE A 552 2.05 21.21 11.56
C ILE A 552 0.71 21.94 11.41
N GLY A 553 -0.33 21.40 12.03
CA GLY A 553 -1.69 21.94 12.01
C GLY A 553 -2.39 21.86 10.64
N LYS A 554 -1.90 21.01 9.73
CA LYS A 554 -2.46 20.81 8.39
C LYS A 554 -2.74 19.34 8.12
N LEU A 555 -3.66 19.11 7.19
CA LEU A 555 -3.92 17.79 6.65
C LEU A 555 -2.88 17.44 5.59
N ASP A 556 -2.49 16.18 5.55
CA ASP A 556 -1.51 15.66 4.59
C ASP A 556 -2.14 15.33 3.23
N ARG A 557 -2.89 16.29 2.69
CA ARG A 557 -3.69 16.18 1.47
C ARG A 557 -3.86 17.55 0.80
N GLN A 558 -4.30 17.56 -0.45
CA GLN A 558 -4.81 18.80 -1.04
C GLN A 558 -6.15 19.15 -0.41
N GLU A 559 -6.30 20.40 0.03
CA GLU A 559 -7.55 20.92 0.58
C GLU A 559 -8.35 21.68 -0.48
N ALA A 560 -9.67 21.80 -0.27
CA ALA A 560 -10.50 22.68 -1.08
C ALA A 560 -9.94 24.11 -1.05
N LYS A 561 -9.92 24.79 -2.21
CA LYS A 561 -9.59 26.21 -2.23
C LYS A 561 -10.63 26.97 -1.40
N PRO A 562 -10.22 27.93 -0.55
CA PRO A 562 -11.18 28.82 0.11
C PRO A 562 -12.04 29.47 -0.96
N VAL A 563 -13.36 29.41 -0.81
CA VAL A 563 -14.25 30.20 -1.66
C VAL A 563 -13.98 31.66 -1.31
N ASP A 564 -13.45 32.43 -2.26
CA ASP A 564 -13.31 33.87 -2.07
C ASP A 564 -14.71 34.46 -1.83
N GLU A 565 -15.00 34.82 -0.58
CA GLU A 565 -16.25 35.50 -0.17
C GLU A 565 -16.46 36.86 -0.85
N LYS A 566 -15.56 37.27 -1.76
CA LYS A 566 -15.64 38.54 -2.49
C LYS A 566 -16.44 38.49 -3.81
N ASN A 567 -16.91 37.32 -4.24
CA ASN A 567 -17.70 37.19 -5.48
C ASN A 567 -19.11 36.61 -5.26
N VAL A 568 -19.67 36.78 -4.05
CA VAL A 568 -21.11 36.66 -3.83
C VAL A 568 -21.68 38.06 -3.61
N GLN A 569 -21.95 38.75 -4.73
CA GLN A 569 -22.88 39.89 -4.79
C GLN A 569 -23.82 39.69 -5.97
#